data_AF-A0A846BUR9-F1
#
_entry.id   AF-A0A846BUR9-F1
#
_cell.length_a   1.000
_cell.length_b   1.000
_cell.length_c   1.000
_cell.angle_alpha   90.00
_cell.angle_beta   90.00
_cell.angle_gamma   90.00
#
_symmetry.space_group_name_H-M   'P 1'
#
loop_
_entity.id
_entity.type
_entity.pdbx_description
1 polymer ?
#
loop_
_entity_poly.entity_id
_entity_poly.type
_entity_poly.pdbx_seq_one_letter_code
_entity_poly.pdbx_strand_id
1 'polypeptide(L)' 'MSPNKKFLNANPSAKRWFELVQIPIEEVNAQQKLVQQGENKPADIRRHAQDWINHHQQLFDSWVGEARLVYSSSVL' A
#
# COMPACT_ATOMS: atom_id res chain seq x y z
N MET A 1 10.06 6.30 -21.73
CA MET A 1 9.79 5.79 -20.36
C MET A 1 8.29 5.69 -20.15
N SER A 2 7.80 4.59 -19.56
CA SER A 2 6.36 4.44 -19.23
C SER A 2 5.91 5.48 -18.19
N PRO A 3 4.62 5.89 -18.17
CA PRO A 3 4.08 6.80 -17.16
C PRO A 3 4.41 6.37 -15.72
N ASN A 4 4.33 5.07 -15.42
CA ASN A 4 4.69 4.52 -14.11
C ASN A 4 6.15 4.77 -13.74
N LYS A 5 7.08 4.62 -14.68
CA LYS A 5 8.51 4.91 -14.44
C LYS A 5 8.75 6.40 -14.19
N LYS A 6 8.05 7.30 -14.91
CA LYS A 6 8.14 8.75 -14.68
C LYS A 6 7.64 9.13 -13.29
N PHE A 7 6.49 8.58 -12.88
CA PHE A 7 5.92 8.83 -11.55
C PHE A 7 6.85 8.38 -10.43
N LEU A 8 7.37 7.15 -10.49
CA LEU A 8 8.25 6.61 -9.44
C LEU A 8 9.60 7.36 -9.36
N ASN A 9 10.12 7.85 -10.48
CA ASN A 9 11.33 8.68 -10.49
C ASN A 9 11.09 10.05 -9.85
N ALA A 10 9.90 10.63 -10.01
CA ALA A 10 9.53 11.91 -9.42
C ALA A 10 9.12 11.79 -7.93
N ASN A 11 8.82 10.58 -7.45
CA ASN A 11 8.29 10.34 -6.11
C ASN A 11 9.08 9.21 -5.42
N PRO A 12 10.32 9.48 -4.95
CA PRO A 12 11.20 8.44 -4.41
C PRO A 12 10.64 7.80 -3.12
N SER A 13 9.90 8.53 -2.28
CA SER A 13 9.18 7.93 -1.14
C SER A 13 8.09 6.96 -1.58
N ALA A 14 7.32 7.29 -2.62
CA ALA A 14 6.31 6.37 -3.16
C ALA A 14 6.96 5.12 -3.76
N LYS A 15 8.07 5.30 -4.49
CA LYS A 15 8.89 4.18 -4.98
C LYS A 15 9.33 3.27 -3.84
N ARG A 16 9.88 3.84 -2.76
CA ARG A 16 10.31 3.04 -1.61
C ARG A 16 9.15 2.31 -0.95
N TRP A 17 8.01 2.97 -0.79
CA TRP A 17 6.80 2.33 -0.24
C TRP A 17 6.37 1.12 -1.08
N PHE A 18 6.34 1.24 -2.42
CA PHE A 18 6.02 0.10 -3.30
C PHE A 18 7.01 -1.06 -3.23
N GLU A 19 8.28 -0.79 -2.91
CA GLU A 19 9.30 -1.85 -2.70
C GLU A 19 9.11 -2.59 -1.36
N LEU A 20 8.50 -1.93 -0.37
CA LEU A 20 8.33 -2.45 1.00
C LEU A 20 7.02 -3.22 1.19
N VAL A 21 5.95 -2.81 0.53
CA VAL A 21 4.62 -3.40 0.73
C VAL A 21 4.61 -4.86 0.32
N GLN A 22 4.31 -5.71 1.29
CA GLN A 22 4.09 -7.13 1.09
C GLN A 22 2.82 -7.54 1.83
N ILE A 23 1.85 -8.05 1.08
CA ILE A 23 0.59 -8.56 1.63
C ILE A 23 0.56 -10.07 1.39
N PRO A 24 0.39 -10.90 2.43
CA PRO A 24 0.24 -12.34 2.28
C PRO A 24 -0.88 -12.70 1.31
N ILE A 25 -0.64 -13.72 0.46
CA ILE A 25 -1.63 -14.16 -0.52
C ILE A 25 -2.96 -14.58 0.13
N GLU A 26 -2.93 -15.10 1.35
CA GLU A 26 -4.15 -15.52 2.05
C GLU A 26 -5.04 -14.36 2.46
N GLU A 27 -4.47 -13.19 2.75
CA GLU A 27 -5.24 -11.99 3.06
C GLU A 27 -5.84 -11.38 1.79
N VAL A 28 -5.13 -11.49 0.66
CA VAL A 28 -5.68 -11.17 -0.68
C VAL A 28 -6.84 -12.09 -1.02
N ASN A 29 -6.71 -13.40 -0.76
CA ASN A 29 -7.77 -14.38 -0.97
C ASN A 29 -8.99 -14.08 -0.08
N ALA A 30 -8.78 -13.70 1.18
CA ALA A 30 -9.85 -13.32 2.10
C ALA A 30 -10.61 -12.08 1.59
N GLN A 31 -9.90 -11.06 1.12
CA GLN A 31 -10.53 -9.88 0.49
C GLN A 31 -11.31 -10.26 -0.77
N GLN A 32 -10.74 -11.09 -1.64
CA GLN A 32 -11.40 -11.55 -2.87
C GLN A 32 -12.69 -12.35 -2.59
N LYS A 33 -12.75 -13.10 -1.48
CA LYS A 33 -13.97 -13.77 -1.03
C LYS A 33 -15.08 -12.79 -0.67
N LEU A 34 -14.77 -11.69 0.02
CA LEU A 34 -15.76 -10.64 0.34
C LEU A 34 -16.32 -10.01 -0.94
N VAL A 35 -15.47 -9.76 -1.93
CA VAL A 35 -15.89 -9.26 -3.26
C VAL A 35 -16.83 -10.24 -3.95
N GLN A 36 -16.52 -11.54 -3.93
CA GLN A 36 -17.40 -12.58 -4.49
C GLN A 36 -18.74 -12.68 -3.74
N GLN A 37 -18.77 -12.33 -2.46
CA GLN A 37 -19.98 -12.31 -1.62
C GLN A 37 -20.82 -11.03 -1.78
N GLY A 38 -20.39 -10.10 -2.65
CA GLY A 38 -21.18 -8.92 -3.02
C GLY A 38 -20.62 -7.60 -2.47
N GLU A 39 -19.54 -7.61 -1.69
CA GLU A 39 -18.85 -6.42 -1.20
C GLU A 39 -17.88 -5.88 -2.28
N ASN A 40 -18.40 -5.55 -3.46
CA ASN A 40 -17.62 -5.24 -4.67
C ASN A 40 -17.68 -3.77 -5.11
N LYS A 41 -18.31 -2.89 -4.32
CA LYS A 41 -18.35 -1.45 -4.64
C LYS A 41 -17.04 -0.79 -4.21
N PRO A 42 -16.64 0.34 -4.83
CA PRO A 42 -15.43 1.07 -4.42
C PRO A 42 -15.37 1.43 -2.93
N ALA A 43 -16.52 1.69 -2.31
CA ALA A 43 -16.62 1.95 -0.87
C ALA A 43 -16.29 0.71 -0.03
N ASP A 44 -16.71 -0.48 -0.47
CA ASP A 44 -16.43 -1.75 0.20
C ASP A 44 -14.94 -2.08 0.12
N ILE A 45 -14.34 -1.96 -1.08
CA ILE A 45 -12.91 -2.19 -1.28
C ILE A 45 -12.06 -1.25 -0.41
N ARG A 46 -12.46 0.02 -0.31
CA ARG A 46 -11.80 0.99 0.58
C ARG A 46 -11.94 0.59 2.05
N ARG A 47 -13.13 0.13 2.46
CA ARG A 47 -13.35 -0.36 3.83
C ARG A 47 -12.47 -1.59 4.11
N HIS A 48 -12.39 -2.57 3.21
CA HIS A 48 -11.52 -3.74 3.36
C HIS A 48 -10.06 -3.36 3.57
N ALA A 49 -9.55 -2.42 2.76
CA ALA A 49 -8.18 -1.93 2.89
C ALA A 49 -7.95 -1.21 4.23
N GLN A 50 -8.91 -0.41 4.69
CA GLN A 50 -8.82 0.27 5.98
C GLN A 50 -8.88 -0.72 7.15
N ASP A 51 -9.77 -1.71 7.08
CA ASP A 51 -9.88 -2.77 8.09
C ASP A 51 -8.59 -3.59 8.15
N TRP A 52 -7.97 -3.90 7.00
CA TRP A 52 -6.66 -4.52 6.96
C TRP A 52 -5.60 -3.65 7.63
N ILE A 53 -5.49 -2.36 7.28
CA ILE A 53 -4.54 -1.44 7.92
C ILE A 53 -4.75 -1.40 9.43
N ASN A 54 -6.00 -1.34 9.90
CA ASN A 54 -6.31 -1.30 11.34
C ASN A 54 -5.80 -2.55 12.08
N HIS A 55 -5.89 -3.74 11.46
CA HIS A 55 -5.37 -4.99 12.04
C HIS A 55 -3.84 -5.13 11.92
N HIS A 56 -3.22 -4.41 10.97
CA HIS A 56 -1.79 -4.45 10.67
C HIS A 56 -1.10 -3.10 10.90
N GLN A 57 -1.62 -2.28 11.82
CA GLN A 57 -1.26 -0.86 11.93
C GLN A 57 0.25 -0.64 12.09
N GLN A 58 0.89 -1.41 12.99
CA GLN A 58 2.34 -1.31 13.21
C GLN A 58 3.16 -1.66 11.96
N LEU A 59 2.74 -2.69 11.22
CA LEU A 59 3.40 -3.10 9.98
C LEU A 59 3.24 -2.01 8.91
N PHE A 60 2.02 -1.52 8.72
CA PHE A 60 1.75 -0.44 7.79
C PHE A 60 2.55 0.84 8.13
N ASP A 61 2.56 1.22 9.41
CA ASP A 61 3.30 2.38 9.90
C ASP A 61 4.81 2.22 9.70
N SER A 62 5.34 1.00 9.83
CA SER A 62 6.76 0.72 9.55
C SER A 62 7.12 1.04 8.09
N TRP A 63 6.27 0.64 7.14
CA TRP A 63 6.50 0.92 5.71
C TRP A 63 6.44 2.42 5.41
N VAL A 64 5.46 3.13 6.00
CA VAL A 64 5.31 4.58 5.85
C VAL A 64 6.50 5.32 6.45
N GLY A 65 6.94 4.91 7.65
CA GLY A 65 8.10 5.49 8.32
C GLY A 65 9.36 5.35 7.47
N GLU A 66 9.64 4.15 6.98
CA GLU A 66 10.82 3.89 6.15
C GLU A 66 10.78 4.64 4.81
N ALA A 67 9.62 4.68 4.14
CA ALA A 67 9.44 5.42 2.89
C ALA A 67 9.71 6.94 3.05
N ARG A 68 9.43 7.51 4.23
CA ARG A 68 9.69 8.93 4.54
C ARG A 68 11.16 9.25 4.77
N LEU A 69 11.97 8.27 5.17
CA LEU A 69 13.42 8.49 5.34
C LEU A 69 14.10 8.86 4.02
N VAL A 70 13.63 8.31 2.89
CA VAL A 70 14.16 8.64 1.56
C VAL A 70 13.99 10.12 1.21
N TYR A 71 12.89 10.75 1.63
CA TYR A 71 12.71 12.19 1.46
C TYR A 71 13.74 12.98 2.28
N SER A 72 13.93 12.59 3.54
CA SER A 72 14.87 13.26 4.46
C SER A 72 16.31 13.19 3.94
N SER A 73 16.72 12.07 3.33
CA SER A 73 18.05 11.91 2.72
C SER A 73 18.23 12.68 1.39
N SER A 74 17.16 13.21 0.79
CA SER A 74 17.22 13.98 -0.46
C SER A 74 17.27 15.50 -0.26
N VAL A 75 17.07 15.96 0.98
CA VAL A 75 17.03 17.38 1.38
C VAL A 75 18.26 17.78 2.21
N LEU A 76 19.12 16.81 2.56
CA LEU A 76 20.44 16.99 3.16
C LEU A 76 21.52 16.82 2.09
#